data_AF-A0A1G5CCK0-F1
#
_entry.id   AF-A0A1G5CCK0-F1
#
_cell.length_a   1.000
_cell.length_b   1.000
_cell.length_c   1.000
_cell.angle_alpha   90.00
_cell.angle_beta   90.00
_cell.angle_gamma   90.00
#
_symmetry.space_group_name_H-M   'P 1'
#
loop_
_entity.id
_entity.type
_entity.pdbx_description
1 polymer ?
#
loop_
_entity_poly.entity_id
_entity_poly.type
_entity_poly.pdbx_seq_one_letter_code
_entity_poly.pdbx_strand_id
1 'polypeptide(L)'
;MEHDATQELAQMRALADPAHAAKIAAQHKSGRETLGLRPAQIDTLVAEWRAARDVDGRVALADALWKADLHEARIAAAKLLTQARIRPDEGVWALIEAWVPQLDGSALADAVSAAGQRRVTAERLPAMLAWAAHPNPWARRSLLTMTQPLARMPHPKPVDLALRDQVLDAAAPLAGAGHGAIQQALGAWLRDLARRDPARAEAFAAAHGLKPAARRAAGLPQAPEAER
;
A
#
# COMPACT_ATOMS: atom_id res chain seq x y z
N MET A 1 -8.68 18.28 -23.42
CA MET A 1 -9.97 17.72 -22.95
C MET A 1 -9.73 17.18 -21.56
N GLU A 2 -10.33 17.81 -20.57
CA GLU A 2 -10.36 17.30 -19.20
C GLU A 2 -11.14 15.98 -19.26
N HIS A 3 -10.47 14.86 -18.97
CA HIS A 3 -11.15 13.57 -18.92
C HIS A 3 -11.91 13.51 -17.60
N ASP A 4 -13.19 13.89 -17.61
CA ASP A 4 -14.09 13.66 -16.49
C ASP A 4 -14.47 12.17 -16.45
N ALA A 5 -14.51 11.59 -15.25
CA ALA A 5 -14.86 10.18 -15.01
C ALA A 5 -16.39 9.95 -15.01
N THR A 6 -17.16 10.83 -15.66
CA THR A 6 -18.64 10.82 -15.59
C THR A 6 -19.22 9.47 -16.00
N GLN A 7 -18.73 8.90 -17.11
CA GLN A 7 -19.22 7.62 -17.64
C GLN A 7 -18.87 6.47 -16.69
N GLU A 8 -17.63 6.41 -16.22
CA GLU A 8 -17.16 5.38 -15.30
C GLU A 8 -17.89 5.42 -13.97
N LEU A 9 -18.10 6.62 -13.42
CA LEU A 9 -18.87 6.80 -12.19
C LEU A 9 -20.34 6.41 -12.38
N ALA A 10 -20.93 6.66 -13.55
CA ALA A 10 -22.28 6.19 -13.87
C ALA A 10 -22.36 4.66 -13.94
N GLN A 11 -21.39 4.01 -14.58
CA GLN A 11 -21.28 2.55 -14.62
C GLN A 11 -21.13 1.95 -13.21
N MET A 12 -20.33 2.57 -12.34
CA MET A 12 -20.20 2.13 -10.95
C MET A 12 -21.50 2.29 -10.18
N ARG A 13 -22.20 3.43 -10.32
CA ARG A 13 -23.48 3.67 -9.64
C ARG A 13 -24.58 2.71 -10.09
N ALA A 14 -24.58 2.30 -11.36
CA ALA A 14 -25.52 1.29 -11.86
C ALA A 14 -25.33 -0.09 -11.20
N LEU A 15 -24.15 -0.37 -10.62
CA LEU A 15 -23.84 -1.60 -9.90
C LEU A 15 -23.93 -1.45 -8.37
N ALA A 16 -24.43 -0.31 -7.87
CA ALA A 16 -24.48 -0.04 -6.44
C ALA A 16 -25.37 -1.06 -5.70
N ASP A 17 -24.91 -1.50 -4.53
CA ASP A 17 -25.60 -2.38 -3.61
C ASP A 17 -25.68 -1.66 -2.25
N PRO A 18 -26.78 -0.94 -1.96
CA PRO A 18 -26.92 -0.16 -0.72
C PRO A 18 -26.80 -0.99 0.55
N ALA A 19 -27.26 -2.24 0.52
CA ALA A 19 -27.19 -3.14 1.68
C ALA A 19 -25.74 -3.55 1.97
N HIS A 20 -24.94 -3.77 0.92
CA HIS A 20 -23.52 -4.02 1.07
C HIS A 20 -22.73 -2.73 1.41
N ALA A 21 -23.09 -1.61 0.80
CA ALA A 21 -22.48 -0.30 1.09
C ALA A 21 -22.54 0.04 2.58
N ALA A 22 -23.68 -0.16 3.23
CA ALA A 22 -23.83 0.07 4.66
C ALA A 22 -22.87 -0.81 5.51
N LYS A 23 -22.64 -2.06 5.09
CA LYS A 23 -21.71 -2.98 5.77
C LYS A 23 -20.26 -2.51 5.61
N ILE A 24 -19.86 -2.13 4.41
CA ILE A 24 -18.50 -1.62 4.13
C ILE A 24 -18.26 -0.30 4.87
N ALA A 25 -19.21 0.64 4.81
CA ALA A 25 -19.10 1.94 5.47
C ALA A 25 -18.92 1.79 7.00
N ALA A 26 -19.65 0.85 7.62
CA ALA A 26 -19.50 0.54 9.04
C ALA A 26 -18.10 0.00 9.41
N GLN A 27 -17.43 -0.69 8.48
CA GLN A 27 -16.09 -1.26 8.70
C GLN A 27 -14.98 -0.22 8.56
N HIS A 28 -15.04 0.65 7.55
CA HIS A 28 -13.94 1.56 7.23
C HIS A 28 -14.00 2.90 7.96
N LYS A 29 -15.17 3.32 8.47
CA LYS A 29 -15.34 4.53 9.31
C LYS A 29 -14.74 5.82 8.74
N SER A 30 -14.55 5.90 7.42
CA SER A 30 -13.99 7.08 6.74
C SER A 30 -15.03 8.17 6.51
N GLY A 31 -16.33 7.85 6.61
CA GLY A 31 -17.42 8.76 6.23
C GLY A 31 -17.56 8.95 4.71
N ARG A 32 -16.73 8.29 3.90
CA ARG A 32 -16.75 8.38 2.44
C ARG A 32 -17.98 7.70 1.85
N GLU A 33 -18.57 8.32 0.83
CA GLU A 33 -19.62 7.67 0.03
C GLU A 33 -19.11 6.32 -0.49
N THR A 34 -19.94 5.29 -0.31
CA THR A 34 -19.62 3.90 -0.60
C THR A 34 -20.77 3.31 -1.40
N LEU A 35 -20.46 2.69 -2.53
CA LEU A 35 -21.46 2.14 -3.46
C LEU A 35 -21.78 0.66 -3.18
N GLY A 36 -20.94 -0.05 -2.43
CA GLY A 36 -21.15 -1.46 -2.12
C GLY A 36 -20.74 -2.42 -3.25
N LEU A 37 -19.87 -2.00 -4.17
CA LEU A 37 -19.42 -2.89 -5.24
C LEU A 37 -18.55 -4.02 -4.68
N ARG A 38 -18.71 -5.22 -5.23
CA ARG A 38 -17.84 -6.36 -4.96
C ARG A 38 -16.48 -6.17 -5.66
N PRO A 39 -15.38 -6.72 -5.10
CA PRO A 39 -14.06 -6.63 -5.75
C PRO A 39 -14.06 -7.10 -7.22
N ALA A 40 -14.78 -8.19 -7.52
CA ALA A 40 -14.90 -8.72 -8.88
C ALA A 40 -15.60 -7.77 -9.85
N GLN A 41 -16.60 -7.01 -9.40
CA GLN A 41 -17.28 -6.00 -10.24
C GLN A 41 -16.32 -4.85 -10.58
N ILE A 42 -15.52 -4.41 -9.61
CA ILE A 42 -14.49 -3.38 -9.83
C ILE A 42 -13.43 -3.91 -10.80
N ASP A 43 -13.01 -5.17 -10.65
CA ASP A 43 -12.01 -5.78 -11.54
C ASP A 43 -12.49 -5.87 -12.99
N THR A 44 -13.77 -6.23 -13.22
CA THR A 44 -14.38 -6.22 -14.55
C THR A 44 -14.37 -4.82 -15.18
N LEU A 45 -14.89 -3.81 -14.47
CA LEU A 45 -14.91 -2.43 -14.97
C LEU A 45 -13.50 -1.91 -15.29
N VAL A 46 -12.55 -2.11 -14.37
CA VAL A 46 -11.15 -1.69 -14.55
C VAL A 46 -10.50 -2.38 -15.75
N ALA A 47 -10.80 -3.66 -16.01
CA ALA A 47 -10.29 -4.38 -17.17
C ALA A 47 -10.80 -3.76 -18.48
N GLU A 48 -12.10 -3.45 -18.57
CA GLU A 48 -12.71 -2.79 -19.72
C GLU A 48 -12.10 -1.40 -19.95
N TRP A 49 -12.01 -0.56 -18.92
CA TRP A 49 -11.48 0.80 -19.04
C TRP A 49 -10.00 0.82 -19.45
N ARG A 50 -9.23 -0.16 -19.00
CA ARG A 50 -7.83 -0.33 -19.41
C ARG A 50 -7.69 -0.74 -20.87
N ALA A 51 -8.53 -1.65 -21.34
CA ALA A 51 -8.48 -2.12 -22.72
C ALA A 51 -8.77 -0.98 -23.71
N ALA A 52 -9.60 -0.02 -23.31
CA ALA A 52 -9.97 1.14 -24.12
C ALA A 52 -8.97 2.31 -24.06
N ARG A 53 -7.89 2.23 -23.26
CA ARG A 53 -7.00 3.37 -22.97
C ARG A 53 -5.53 3.01 -22.98
N ASP A 54 -4.70 3.95 -23.41
CA ASP A 54 -3.26 3.92 -23.23
C ASP A 54 -2.87 4.27 -21.78
N VAL A 55 -1.56 4.41 -21.51
CA VAL A 55 -1.07 4.68 -20.16
C VAL A 55 -1.51 6.07 -19.68
N ASP A 56 -1.38 7.10 -20.51
CA ASP A 56 -1.72 8.48 -20.14
C ASP A 56 -3.23 8.63 -19.88
N GLY A 57 -4.07 8.00 -20.71
CA GLY A 57 -5.51 7.94 -20.50
C GLY A 57 -5.89 7.20 -19.21
N ARG A 58 -5.16 6.15 -18.82
CA ARG A 58 -5.37 5.47 -17.54
C ARG A 58 -4.96 6.34 -16.35
N VAL A 59 -3.86 7.08 -16.45
CA VAL A 59 -3.42 8.01 -15.41
C VAL A 59 -4.45 9.12 -15.22
N ALA A 60 -4.91 9.74 -16.32
CA ALA A 60 -5.93 10.78 -16.28
C ALA A 60 -7.25 10.27 -15.67
N LEU A 61 -7.73 9.10 -16.08
CA LEU A 61 -8.93 8.50 -15.51
C LEU A 61 -8.76 8.15 -14.03
N ALA A 62 -7.60 7.61 -13.64
CA ALA A 62 -7.34 7.27 -12.25
C ALA A 62 -7.32 8.52 -11.34
N ASP A 63 -6.75 9.63 -11.82
CA ASP A 63 -6.81 10.91 -11.11
C ASP A 63 -8.24 11.43 -10.95
N ALA A 64 -9.05 11.39 -12.03
CA ALA A 64 -10.45 11.81 -12.00
C ALA A 64 -11.31 10.94 -11.04
N LEU A 65 -11.15 9.61 -11.10
CA LEU A 65 -11.82 8.68 -10.19
C LEU A 65 -11.40 8.89 -8.73
N TRP A 66 -10.13 9.24 -8.49
CA TRP A 66 -9.66 9.53 -7.14
C TRP A 66 -10.30 10.80 -6.55
N LYS A 67 -10.37 11.85 -7.37
CA LYS A 67 -10.96 13.15 -7.02
C LYS A 67 -12.46 13.11 -6.79
N ALA A 68 -13.16 12.16 -7.40
CA ALA A 68 -14.59 11.93 -7.16
C ALA A 68 -14.94 11.50 -5.72
N ASP A 69 -13.92 11.11 -4.93
CA ASP A 69 -14.04 10.79 -3.50
C ASP A 69 -15.11 9.75 -3.16
N LEU A 70 -15.30 8.74 -4.02
CA LEU A 70 -16.06 7.53 -3.71
C LEU A 70 -15.12 6.40 -3.32
N HIS A 71 -15.49 5.59 -2.33
CA HIS A 71 -14.63 4.52 -1.82
C HIS A 71 -14.18 3.57 -2.93
N GLU A 72 -15.13 3.02 -3.68
CA GLU A 72 -14.83 2.08 -4.76
C GLU A 72 -14.18 2.77 -5.97
N ALA A 73 -14.47 4.05 -6.22
CA ALA A 73 -13.79 4.80 -7.30
C ALA A 73 -12.30 4.97 -7.01
N ARG A 74 -11.91 5.27 -5.76
CA ARG A 74 -10.50 5.30 -5.36
C ARG A 74 -9.82 3.93 -5.43
N ILE A 75 -10.55 2.86 -5.09
CA ILE A 75 -10.05 1.49 -5.29
C ILE A 75 -9.84 1.19 -6.78
N ALA A 76 -10.80 1.58 -7.63
CA ALA A 76 -10.71 1.41 -9.08
C ALA A 76 -9.57 2.24 -9.68
N ALA A 77 -9.36 3.48 -9.21
CA ALA A 77 -8.25 4.35 -9.59
C ALA A 77 -6.89 3.69 -9.33
N ALA A 78 -6.66 3.18 -8.12
CA ALA A 78 -5.44 2.45 -7.81
C ALA A 78 -5.33 1.17 -8.66
N LYS A 79 -6.44 0.42 -8.78
CA LYS A 79 -6.50 -0.80 -9.58
C LYS A 79 -6.20 -0.55 -11.05
N LEU A 80 -6.55 0.59 -11.67
CA LEU A 80 -6.18 0.97 -13.05
C LEU A 80 -4.66 0.97 -13.26
N LEU A 81 -3.88 1.20 -12.20
CA LEU A 81 -2.42 1.37 -12.27
C LEU A 81 -1.64 0.11 -11.83
N THR A 82 -2.32 -0.94 -11.34
CA THR A 82 -1.74 -2.21 -10.86
C THR A 82 -1.30 -3.20 -11.95
N GLN A 83 -0.63 -2.74 -13.00
CA GLN A 83 -0.03 -3.63 -14.03
C GLN A 83 1.47 -3.86 -13.75
N ALA A 84 1.98 -5.03 -14.17
CA ALA A 84 3.39 -5.39 -13.99
C ALA A 84 4.34 -4.58 -14.87
N ARG A 85 3.88 -4.13 -16.04
CA ARG A 85 4.65 -3.35 -17.00
C ARG A 85 3.84 -2.11 -17.35
N ILE A 86 4.31 -0.95 -16.91
CA ILE A 86 3.85 0.37 -17.37
C ILE A 86 5.10 1.18 -17.66
N ARG A 87 5.20 1.75 -18.86
CA ARG A 87 6.25 2.70 -19.25
C ARG A 87 5.67 3.69 -20.28
N PRO A 88 5.90 5.00 -20.15
CA PRO A 88 6.47 5.69 -18.96
C PRO A 88 5.60 5.46 -17.70
N ASP A 89 6.19 5.51 -16.50
CA ASP A 89 5.48 5.27 -15.23
C ASP A 89 5.52 6.46 -14.26
N GLU A 90 6.09 7.58 -14.69
CA GLU A 90 6.27 8.82 -13.93
C GLU A 90 4.92 9.39 -13.49
N GLY A 91 3.93 9.46 -14.40
CA GLY A 91 2.58 9.90 -14.07
C GLY A 91 1.87 8.98 -13.07
N VAL A 92 2.14 7.67 -13.14
CA VAL A 92 1.61 6.71 -12.16
C VAL A 92 2.22 6.94 -10.78
N TRP A 93 3.55 7.13 -10.73
CA TRP A 93 4.26 7.37 -9.49
C TRP A 93 3.82 8.66 -8.80
N ALA A 94 3.67 9.74 -9.58
CA ALA A 94 3.20 11.03 -9.06
C ALA A 94 1.82 10.92 -8.38
N LEU A 95 0.89 10.15 -8.97
CA LEU A 95 -0.41 9.89 -8.33
C LEU A 95 -0.25 9.08 -7.04
N ILE A 96 0.56 8.02 -7.03
CA ILE A 96 0.80 7.22 -5.82
C ILE A 96 1.36 8.10 -4.68
N GLU A 97 2.36 8.94 -4.97
CA GLU A 97 2.93 9.85 -3.98
C GLU A 97 1.89 10.84 -3.44
N ALA A 98 1.03 11.39 -4.31
CA ALA A 98 -0.03 12.29 -3.90
C ALA A 98 -1.11 11.60 -3.04
N TRP A 99 -1.41 10.32 -3.33
CA TRP A 99 -2.47 9.56 -2.66
C TRP A 99 -2.06 9.02 -1.29
N VAL A 100 -0.80 8.65 -1.09
CA VAL A 100 -0.31 8.02 0.15
C VAL A 100 -0.62 8.84 1.42
N PRO A 101 -0.41 10.17 1.45
CA PRO A 101 -0.80 10.99 2.59
C PRO A 101 -2.31 11.01 2.89
N GLN A 102 -3.16 10.72 1.90
CA GLN A 102 -4.62 10.80 1.96
C GLN A 102 -5.30 9.49 2.35
N LEU A 103 -4.55 8.39 2.50
CA LEU A 103 -5.09 7.07 2.79
C LEU A 103 -5.77 7.01 4.16
N ASP A 104 -6.96 6.43 4.23
CA ASP A 104 -7.74 6.39 5.49
C ASP A 104 -8.21 4.98 5.88
N GLY A 105 -7.85 3.96 5.11
CA GLY A 105 -8.22 2.58 5.39
C GLY A 105 -7.31 1.55 4.73
N SER A 106 -7.37 0.32 5.23
CA SER A 106 -6.56 -0.80 4.75
C SER A 106 -6.81 -1.10 3.28
N ALA A 107 -8.07 -1.10 2.83
CA ALA A 107 -8.43 -1.40 1.45
C ALA A 107 -7.75 -0.44 0.46
N LEU A 108 -7.79 0.86 0.74
CA LEU A 108 -7.10 1.86 -0.09
C LEU A 108 -5.59 1.74 0.01
N ALA A 109 -5.05 1.57 1.23
CA ALA A 109 -3.61 1.40 1.42
C ALA A 109 -3.08 0.18 0.67
N ASP A 110 -3.81 -0.93 0.65
CA ASP A 110 -3.46 -2.15 -0.07
C ASP A 110 -3.55 -1.95 -1.58
N ALA A 111 -4.62 -1.31 -2.07
CA ALA A 111 -4.78 -1.04 -3.50
C ALA A 111 -3.67 -0.11 -4.03
N VAL A 112 -3.40 1.00 -3.32
CA VAL A 112 -2.34 1.95 -3.68
C VAL A 112 -0.95 1.30 -3.54
N SER A 113 -0.71 0.51 -2.49
CA SER A 113 0.56 -0.21 -2.33
C SER A 113 0.77 -1.26 -3.42
N ALA A 114 -0.29 -1.94 -3.89
CA ALA A 114 -0.19 -2.89 -4.99
C ALA A 114 0.21 -2.21 -6.31
N ALA A 115 -0.25 -0.98 -6.55
CA ALA A 115 0.21 -0.16 -7.67
C ALA A 115 1.66 0.33 -7.46
N GLY A 116 2.02 0.79 -6.26
CA GLY A 116 3.35 1.32 -5.95
C GLY A 116 4.48 0.30 -5.89
N GLN A 117 4.25 -0.91 -5.37
CA GLN A 117 5.32 -1.87 -5.06
C GLN A 117 6.20 -2.26 -6.27
N ARG A 118 5.66 -2.14 -7.50
CA ARG A 118 6.37 -2.52 -8.74
C ARG A 118 7.17 -1.36 -9.35
N ARG A 119 7.09 -0.19 -8.71
CA ARG A 119 7.63 1.10 -9.18
C ARG A 119 8.65 1.67 -8.21
N VAL A 120 8.89 0.99 -7.10
CA VAL A 120 9.95 1.34 -6.15
C VAL A 120 11.30 1.11 -6.84
N THR A 121 12.09 2.17 -6.96
CA THR A 121 13.45 2.15 -7.49
C THR A 121 14.41 2.81 -6.50
N ALA A 122 15.71 2.73 -6.75
CA ALA A 122 16.72 3.37 -5.92
C ALA A 122 16.54 4.90 -5.88
N GLU A 123 16.06 5.50 -6.97
CA GLU A 123 15.85 6.94 -7.11
C GLU A 123 14.61 7.41 -6.35
N ARG A 124 13.57 6.56 -6.26
CA ARG A 124 12.30 6.89 -5.59
C ARG A 124 12.31 6.60 -4.10
N LEU A 125 13.09 5.60 -3.66
CA LEU A 125 13.09 5.17 -2.27
C LEU A 125 13.40 6.31 -1.28
N PRO A 126 14.41 7.20 -1.49
CA PRO A 126 14.73 8.25 -0.53
C PRO A 126 13.54 9.15 -0.17
N ALA A 127 12.71 9.51 -1.15
CA ALA A 127 11.50 10.30 -0.92
C ALA A 127 10.45 9.52 -0.12
N MET A 128 10.30 8.21 -0.39
CA MET A 128 9.38 7.34 0.34
C MET A 128 9.75 7.18 1.81
N LEU A 129 11.04 7.21 2.17
CA LEU A 129 11.48 7.01 3.57
C LEU A 129 10.85 8.03 4.52
N ALA A 130 10.56 9.25 4.04
CA ALA A 130 9.85 10.27 4.82
C ALA A 130 8.46 9.82 5.29
N TRP A 131 7.83 8.85 4.62
CA TRP A 131 6.53 8.31 5.04
C TRP A 131 6.60 7.61 6.39
N ALA A 132 7.77 7.11 6.83
CA ALA A 132 7.94 6.52 8.16
C ALA A 132 7.64 7.50 9.30
N ALA A 133 7.86 8.80 9.07
CA ALA A 133 7.60 9.86 10.04
C ALA A 133 6.24 10.54 9.83
N HIS A 134 5.50 10.20 8.76
CA HIS A 134 4.25 10.89 8.42
C HIS A 134 3.17 10.65 9.51
N PRO A 135 2.36 11.67 9.85
CA PRO A 135 1.32 11.54 10.89
C PRO A 135 0.27 10.48 10.56
N ASN A 136 -0.03 10.29 9.26
CA ASN A 136 -0.96 9.27 8.79
C ASN A 136 -0.38 7.85 8.97
N PRO A 137 -1.01 6.97 9.78
CA PRO A 137 -0.55 5.59 9.95
C PRO A 137 -0.58 4.76 8.67
N TRP A 138 -1.47 5.06 7.72
CA TRP A 138 -1.54 4.36 6.44
C TRP A 138 -0.39 4.74 5.51
N ALA A 139 0.15 5.95 5.61
CA ALA A 139 1.38 6.34 4.91
C ALA A 139 2.58 5.54 5.45
N ARG A 140 2.75 5.51 6.78
CA ARG A 140 3.79 4.70 7.45
C ARG A 140 3.69 3.22 7.08
N ARG A 141 2.47 2.67 7.05
CA ARG A 141 2.24 1.29 6.62
C ARG A 141 2.60 1.08 5.15
N SER A 142 2.25 2.02 4.28
CA SER A 142 2.50 1.92 2.83
C SER A 142 3.99 1.88 2.50
N LEU A 143 4.86 2.56 3.27
CA LEU A 143 6.31 2.39 3.14
C LEU A 143 6.70 0.91 3.27
N LEU A 144 6.25 0.25 4.34
CA LEU A 144 6.57 -1.16 4.60
C LEU A 144 5.97 -2.08 3.54
N THR A 145 4.71 -1.86 3.14
CA THR A 145 4.04 -2.72 2.16
C THR A 145 4.61 -2.56 0.75
N MET A 146 4.88 -1.33 0.29
CA MET A 146 5.44 -1.08 -1.05
C MET A 146 6.89 -1.56 -1.18
N THR A 147 7.68 -1.50 -0.09
CA THR A 147 9.09 -1.94 -0.09
C THR A 147 9.26 -3.42 0.27
N GLN A 148 8.18 -4.14 0.58
CA GLN A 148 8.22 -5.57 0.91
C GLN A 148 8.93 -6.46 -0.15
N PRO A 149 8.85 -6.18 -1.47
CA PRO A 149 9.63 -6.92 -2.46
C PRO A 149 11.14 -6.90 -2.20
N LEU A 150 11.69 -5.82 -1.62
CA LEU A 150 13.11 -5.75 -1.25
C LEU A 150 13.44 -6.83 -0.23
N ALA A 151 12.64 -7.00 0.84
CA ALA A 151 12.84 -8.05 1.86
C ALA A 151 12.78 -9.47 1.28
N ARG A 152 11.87 -9.73 0.33
CA ARG A 152 11.66 -11.06 -0.26
C ARG A 152 12.71 -11.48 -1.28
N MET A 153 13.50 -10.55 -1.81
CA MET A 153 14.40 -10.80 -2.93
C MET A 153 15.43 -11.91 -2.58
N PRO A 154 15.56 -12.99 -3.39
CA PRO A 154 16.39 -14.14 -3.05
C PRO A 154 17.89 -13.88 -3.22
N HIS A 155 18.28 -13.09 -4.22
CA HIS A 155 19.67 -12.81 -4.57
C HIS A 155 19.90 -11.30 -4.73
N PRO A 156 19.86 -10.53 -3.63
CA PRO A 156 20.03 -9.07 -3.68
C PRO A 156 21.45 -8.71 -4.12
N LYS A 157 21.57 -7.71 -4.99
CA LYS A 157 22.85 -7.08 -5.31
C LYS A 157 23.26 -6.13 -4.17
N PRO A 158 24.50 -5.63 -4.14
CA PRO A 158 24.93 -4.67 -3.12
C PRO A 158 24.03 -3.43 -3.00
N VAL A 159 23.52 -2.91 -4.13
CA VAL A 159 22.55 -1.80 -4.13
C VAL A 159 21.23 -2.20 -3.47
N ASP A 160 20.71 -3.41 -3.73
CA ASP A 160 19.47 -3.88 -3.12
C ASP A 160 19.61 -4.06 -1.60
N LEU A 161 20.78 -4.51 -1.14
CA LEU A 161 21.12 -4.60 0.29
C LEU A 161 21.12 -3.21 0.94
N ALA A 162 21.75 -2.22 0.30
CA ALA A 162 21.75 -0.85 0.81
C ALA A 162 20.33 -0.25 0.87
N LEU A 163 19.47 -0.54 -0.12
CA LEU A 163 18.06 -0.13 -0.08
C LEU A 163 17.28 -0.81 1.04
N ARG A 164 17.56 -2.10 1.32
CA ARG A 164 16.96 -2.80 2.49
C ARG A 164 17.35 -2.13 3.80
N ASP A 165 18.63 -1.77 3.95
CA ASP A 165 19.13 -1.16 5.18
C ASP A 165 18.51 0.23 5.39
N GLN A 166 18.38 1.03 4.34
CA GLN A 166 17.65 2.30 4.39
C GLN A 166 16.18 2.13 4.83
N VAL A 167 15.49 1.08 4.36
CA VAL A 167 14.11 0.78 4.79
C VAL A 167 14.07 0.37 6.26
N LEU A 168 15.03 -0.45 6.71
CA LEU A 168 15.13 -0.87 8.12
C LEU A 168 15.38 0.33 9.04
N ASP A 169 16.32 1.21 8.68
CA ASP A 169 16.63 2.42 9.44
C ASP A 169 15.39 3.32 9.55
N ALA A 170 14.68 3.53 8.43
CA ALA A 170 13.43 4.28 8.44
C ALA A 170 12.31 3.58 9.24
N ALA A 171 12.31 2.24 9.29
CA ALA A 171 11.32 1.46 10.03
C ALA A 171 11.60 1.37 11.54
N ALA A 172 12.80 1.71 12.02
CA ALA A 172 13.16 1.69 13.43
C ALA A 172 12.12 2.37 14.36
N PRO A 173 11.67 3.62 14.12
CA PRO A 173 10.63 4.26 14.95
C PRO A 173 9.27 3.55 14.89
N LEU A 174 9.02 2.71 13.87
CA LEU A 174 7.77 1.97 13.70
C LEU A 174 7.69 0.72 14.60
N ALA A 175 8.82 0.24 15.13
CA ALA A 175 8.87 -0.90 16.04
C ALA A 175 7.96 -0.72 17.27
N GLY A 176 7.94 0.50 17.82
CA GLY A 176 7.08 0.88 18.95
C GLY A 176 5.67 1.37 18.58
N ALA A 177 5.31 1.47 17.29
CA ALA A 177 4.09 2.14 16.86
C ALA A 177 2.82 1.55 17.49
N GLY A 178 1.91 2.42 17.95
CA GLY A 178 0.61 2.04 18.54
C GLY A 178 -0.34 1.36 17.56
N HIS A 179 -0.28 1.74 16.28
CA HIS A 179 -1.26 1.34 15.28
C HIS A 179 -1.05 -0.10 14.80
N GLY A 180 -2.05 -0.97 15.01
CA GLY A 180 -1.96 -2.40 14.71
C GLY A 180 -1.62 -2.73 13.25
N ALA A 181 -2.13 -1.96 12.30
CA ALA A 181 -1.84 -2.18 10.87
C ALA A 181 -0.36 -1.92 10.51
N ILE A 182 0.33 -1.05 11.24
CA ILE A 182 1.78 -0.83 11.09
C ILE A 182 2.54 -2.04 11.62
N GLN A 183 2.14 -2.54 12.79
CA GLN A 183 2.77 -3.72 13.42
C GLN A 183 2.61 -4.98 12.56
N GLN A 184 1.44 -5.17 11.92
CA GLN A 184 1.23 -6.25 10.95
C GLN A 184 2.14 -6.13 9.73
N ALA A 185 2.28 -4.92 9.16
CA ALA A 185 3.14 -4.71 8.01
C ALA A 185 4.63 -4.87 8.35
N LEU A 186 5.08 -4.37 9.51
CA LEU A 186 6.45 -4.52 9.98
C LEU A 186 6.78 -6.00 10.22
N GLY A 187 5.90 -6.72 10.91
CA GLY A 187 6.06 -8.15 11.14
C GLY A 187 6.08 -8.95 9.84
N ALA A 188 5.23 -8.61 8.86
CA ALA A 188 5.23 -9.26 7.56
C ALA A 188 6.52 -8.99 6.76
N TRP A 189 7.04 -7.76 6.84
CA TRP A 189 8.30 -7.39 6.20
C TRP A 189 9.48 -8.15 6.83
N LEU A 190 9.57 -8.18 8.18
CA LEU A 190 10.62 -8.90 8.90
C LEU A 190 10.53 -10.42 8.71
N ARG A 191 9.33 -11.00 8.62
CA ARG A 191 9.15 -12.42 8.28
C ARG A 191 9.75 -12.74 6.92
N ASP A 192 9.45 -11.90 5.94
CA ASP A 192 9.95 -12.08 4.58
C ASP A 192 11.47 -11.92 4.53
N LEU A 193 12.02 -10.94 5.28
CA LEU A 193 13.46 -10.77 5.45
C LEU A 193 14.09 -11.99 6.15
N ALA A 194 13.52 -12.50 7.24
CA ALA A 194 14.09 -13.59 8.02
C ALA A 194 14.24 -14.89 7.22
N ARG A 195 13.40 -15.10 6.19
CA ARG A 195 13.53 -16.22 5.24
C ARG A 195 14.73 -16.07 4.28
N ARG A 196 15.29 -14.87 4.16
CA ARG A 196 16.40 -14.53 3.24
C ARG A 196 17.69 -14.19 3.97
N ASP A 197 17.59 -13.45 5.07
CA ASP A 197 18.66 -12.96 5.92
C ASP A 197 18.18 -12.92 7.39
N PRO A 198 18.18 -14.07 8.09
CA PRO A 198 17.72 -14.16 9.47
C PRO A 198 18.55 -13.30 10.42
N ALA A 199 19.87 -13.22 10.22
CA ALA A 199 20.77 -12.43 11.07
C ALA A 199 20.39 -10.95 11.06
N ARG A 200 20.03 -10.39 9.90
CA ARG A 200 19.60 -8.98 9.79
C ARG A 200 18.23 -8.75 10.45
N ALA A 201 17.30 -9.67 10.30
CA ALA A 201 15.99 -9.57 10.96
C ALA A 201 16.11 -9.64 12.49
N GLU A 202 16.97 -10.52 13.00
CA GLU A 202 17.28 -10.64 14.43
C GLU A 202 18.00 -9.41 14.98
N ALA A 203 18.98 -8.88 14.24
CA ALA A 203 19.69 -7.65 14.61
C ALA A 203 18.72 -6.46 14.75
N PHE A 204 17.80 -6.29 13.80
CA PHE A 204 16.76 -5.25 13.90
C PHE A 204 15.89 -5.43 15.15
N ALA A 205 15.43 -6.65 15.41
CA ALA A 205 14.59 -6.95 16.55
C ALA A 205 15.30 -6.77 17.90
N ALA A 206 16.61 -7.06 17.96
CA ALA A 206 17.44 -6.84 19.14
C ALA A 206 17.70 -5.35 19.39
N ALA A 207 17.96 -4.58 18.33
CA ALA A 207 18.27 -3.16 18.44
C ALA A 207 17.07 -2.29 18.84
N HIS A 208 15.88 -2.58 18.31
CA HIS A 208 14.71 -1.70 18.47
C HIS A 208 13.59 -2.28 19.35
N GLY A 209 13.68 -3.57 19.69
CA GLY A 209 12.56 -4.32 20.24
C GLY A 209 11.43 -4.48 19.23
N LEU A 210 10.45 -5.33 19.53
CA LEU A 210 9.25 -5.47 18.71
C LEU A 210 8.06 -5.70 19.61
N LYS A 211 6.90 -5.12 19.27
CA LYS A 211 5.66 -5.50 19.95
C LYS A 211 5.38 -6.99 19.71
N PRO A 212 4.71 -7.68 20.67
CA PRO A 212 4.45 -9.11 20.56
C PRO A 212 3.77 -9.53 19.25
N ALA A 213 2.84 -8.71 18.74
CA ALA A 213 2.15 -8.98 17.48
C ALA A 213 3.11 -8.99 16.27
N ALA A 214 3.98 -7.98 16.14
CA ALA A 214 4.96 -7.92 15.07
C ALA A 214 6.01 -9.02 15.20
N ARG A 215 6.48 -9.31 16.42
CA ARG A 215 7.45 -10.37 16.69
C ARG A 215 6.92 -11.76 16.32
N ARG A 216 5.66 -12.07 16.69
CA ARG A 216 4.98 -13.30 16.26
C ARG A 216 4.79 -13.35 14.75
N ALA A 217 4.34 -12.26 14.13
CA ALA A 217 4.17 -12.19 12.69
C ALA A 217 5.50 -12.38 11.93
N ALA A 218 6.62 -11.93 12.50
CA ALA A 218 7.98 -12.11 11.98
C ALA A 218 8.50 -13.55 12.08
N GLY A 219 7.88 -14.40 12.91
CA GLY A 219 8.37 -15.75 13.19
C GLY A 219 9.65 -15.78 14.04
N LEU A 220 9.93 -14.69 14.77
CA LEU A 220 11.11 -14.58 15.63
C LEU A 220 10.84 -15.23 17.00
N PRO A 221 11.87 -15.82 17.66
CA PRO A 221 11.75 -16.37 19.01
C PRO A 221 11.17 -15.31 19.94
N GLN A 222 10.20 -15.62 20.79
CA GLN A 222 9.66 -14.61 21.71
C GLN A 222 10.74 -14.16 22.70
N ALA A 223 10.72 -12.88 23.08
CA ALA A 223 11.60 -12.45 24.16
C ALA A 223 11.20 -13.20 25.44
N PRO A 224 12.16 -13.62 26.29
CA PRO A 224 11.81 -14.19 27.59
C PRO A 224 10.86 -13.23 28.31
N GLU A 225 9.79 -13.77 28.90
CA GLU A 225 8.91 -12.97 29.76
C GLU A 225 9.78 -12.38 30.86
N ALA A 226 9.88 -11.05 30.92
CA ALA A 226 10.49 -10.41 32.07
C ALA A 226 9.62 -10.77 33.28
N GLU A 227 10.18 -11.54 34.20
CA GLU A 227 9.59 -11.78 35.53
C GLU A 227 9.18 -10.41 36.10
N ARG A 228 7.90 -10.27 36.40
CA ARG A 228 7.33 -9.07 37.02
C ARG A 228 7.51 -9.12 38.52
#